data_AF-A0A6P0VLS5-F1
#
_entry.id   AF-A0A6P0VLS5-F1
#
_cell.length_a   1.000
_cell.length_b   1.000
_cell.length_c   1.000
_cell.angle_alpha   90.00
_cell.angle_beta   90.00
_cell.angle_gamma   90.00
#
_symmetry.space_group_name_H-M   'P 1'
#
loop_
_entity.id
_entity.type
_entity.pdbx_description
1 polymer ?
#
loop_
_entity_poly.entity_id
_entity_poly.type
_entity_poly.pdbx_seq_one_letter_code
_entity_poly.pdbx_strand_id
1 'polypeptide(L)'
;MSTRWQEGEVLVVLDDVRDYQDLESYLPPAESRFKLLITTRRQWLGESFEQLNLEVLSEAASLELLVSFVGEARIDREINEAKQLCGDLGYLPLGLELVGRYLKRKQDLSLAQTQCT
;
A
#
# COMPACT_ATOMS: atom_id res chain seq x y z
N MET A 1 3.63 28.06 -19.16
CA MET A 1 4.49 28.60 -18.08
C MET A 1 5.76 27.77 -18.06
N SER A 2 6.97 28.37 -18.10
CA SER A 2 8.21 27.58 -18.08
C SER A 2 8.51 27.12 -16.65
N THR A 3 8.23 25.86 -16.35
CA THR A 3 8.64 25.23 -15.10
C THR A 3 10.17 25.19 -15.07
N ARG A 4 10.79 25.88 -14.10
CA ARG A 4 12.25 25.86 -13.90
C ARG A 4 12.66 24.52 -13.27
N TRP A 5 12.78 23.51 -14.10
CA TRP A 5 13.35 22.23 -13.70
C TRP A 5 14.83 22.40 -13.37
N GLN A 6 15.29 21.77 -12.29
CA GLN A 6 16.70 21.69 -11.96
C GLN A 6 17.46 20.93 -13.06
N GLU A 7 18.76 21.20 -13.18
CA GLU A 7 19.64 20.45 -14.07
C GLU A 7 19.83 19.01 -13.59
N GLY A 8 20.10 18.09 -14.52
CA GLY A 8 20.33 16.67 -14.24
C GLY A 8 19.09 15.78 -14.41
N GLU A 9 19.22 14.54 -13.92
CA GLU A 9 18.18 13.52 -13.91
C GLU A 9 17.12 13.85 -12.85
N VAL A 10 15.84 13.75 -13.22
CA VAL A 10 14.70 14.15 -12.39
C VAL A 10 13.66 13.03 -12.35
N LEU A 11 13.27 12.62 -11.14
CA LEU A 11 12.09 11.78 -10.90
C LEU A 11 10.92 12.67 -10.46
N VAL A 12 9.83 12.65 -11.22
CA VAL A 12 8.57 13.31 -10.87
C VAL A 12 7.62 12.23 -10.33
N VAL A 13 7.10 12.45 -9.12
CA VAL A 13 6.10 11.56 -8.50
C VAL A 13 4.78 12.30 -8.40
N LEU A 14 3.74 11.75 -9.03
CA LEU A 14 2.37 12.28 -8.99
C LEU A 14 1.51 11.28 -8.21
N ASP A 15 1.10 11.67 -7.02
CA ASP A 15 0.38 10.80 -6.10
C ASP A 15 -1.14 10.96 -6.22
N ASP A 16 -1.87 9.85 -6.07
CA ASP A 16 -3.35 9.74 -6.06
C ASP A 16 -4.03 10.44 -7.26
N VAL A 17 -3.47 10.27 -8.45
CA VAL A 17 -4.04 10.84 -9.67
C VAL A 17 -5.39 10.21 -9.97
N ARG A 18 -6.41 11.06 -10.19
CA ARG A 18 -7.77 10.64 -10.51
C ARG A 18 -8.07 10.71 -12.00
N ASP A 19 -7.66 11.77 -12.68
CA ASP A 19 -7.93 11.99 -14.10
C ASP A 19 -6.68 12.46 -14.83
N TYR A 20 -6.40 11.87 -16.01
CA TYR A 20 -5.22 12.21 -16.79
C TYR A 20 -5.23 13.67 -17.27
N GLN A 21 -6.41 14.23 -17.53
CA GLN A 21 -6.58 15.61 -17.98
C GLN A 21 -6.06 16.63 -16.96
N ASP A 22 -6.06 16.28 -15.67
CA ASP A 22 -5.53 17.13 -14.62
C ASP A 22 -3.99 17.20 -14.63
N LEU A 23 -3.32 16.32 -15.39
CA LEU A 23 -1.86 16.21 -15.38
C LEU A 23 -1.16 17.12 -16.38
N GLU A 24 -1.82 17.58 -17.44
CA GLU A 24 -1.15 18.26 -18.57
C GLU A 24 -0.25 19.41 -18.13
N SER A 25 -0.65 20.19 -17.12
CA SER A 25 0.13 21.30 -16.59
C SER A 25 1.34 20.90 -15.74
N TYR A 26 1.39 19.65 -15.28
CA TYR A 26 2.41 19.10 -14.38
C TYR A 26 3.39 18.17 -15.10
N LEU A 27 3.09 17.76 -16.33
CA LEU A 27 3.97 16.89 -17.10
C LEU A 27 5.29 17.61 -17.42
N PRO A 28 6.45 16.97 -17.16
CA PRO A 28 7.73 17.52 -17.58
C PRO A 28 7.85 17.51 -19.11
N PRO A 29 8.77 18.30 -19.68
CA PRO A 29 9.15 18.19 -21.09
C PRO A 29 9.51 16.74 -21.47
N ALA A 30 9.23 16.36 -22.71
CA ALA A 30 9.56 15.04 -23.25
C ALA A 30 11.07 14.90 -23.51
N GLU A 31 11.86 14.87 -22.43
CA GLU A 31 13.31 14.69 -22.42
C GLU A 31 13.67 13.45 -21.59
N SER A 32 14.70 12.70 -22.02
CA SER A 32 15.08 11.41 -21.41
C SER A 32 15.47 11.49 -19.93
N ARG A 33 15.88 12.69 -19.48
CA ARG A 33 16.28 12.99 -18.10
C ARG A 33 15.13 12.96 -17.10
N PHE A 34 13.89 13.00 -17.58
CA PHE A 34 12.71 12.92 -16.74
C PHE A 34 12.20 11.48 -16.66
N LYS A 35 12.00 11.01 -15.43
CA LYS A 35 11.25 9.80 -15.11
C LYS A 35 9.98 10.20 -14.40
N LEU A 36 8.88 9.54 -14.72
CA LEU A 36 7.57 9.83 -14.14
C LEU A 36 7.05 8.57 -13.45
N LEU A 37 6.69 8.71 -12.17
CA LEU A 37 6.01 7.68 -11.38
C LEU A 37 4.65 8.25 -10.97
N ILE A 38 3.58 7.54 -11.33
CA ILE A 38 2.21 7.95 -11.01
C ILE A 38 1.57 6.86 -10.16
N THR A 39 0.93 7.24 -9.06
CA THR A 39 0.03 6.36 -8.33
C THR A 39 -1.42 6.75 -8.64
N THR A 40 -2.30 5.76 -8.81
CA THR A 40 -3.71 5.98 -9.09
C THR A 40 -4.54 4.79 -8.60
N ARG A 41 -5.82 5.02 -8.31
CA ARG A 41 -6.80 3.96 -8.02
C ARG A 41 -7.51 3.45 -9.28
N ARG A 42 -7.26 4.06 -10.44
CA ARG A 42 -7.82 3.62 -11.72
C ARG A 42 -6.96 2.51 -12.30
N GLN A 43 -7.61 1.47 -12.83
CA GLN A 43 -6.91 0.38 -13.54
C GLN A 43 -6.30 0.84 -14.87
N TRP A 44 -6.70 2.00 -15.38
CA TRP A 44 -6.18 2.54 -16.62
C TRP A 44 -6.22 4.08 -16.58
N LEU A 45 -5.10 4.70 -16.96
CA LEU A 45 -4.94 6.15 -17.03
C LEU A 45 -4.67 6.66 -18.45
N GLY A 46 -4.15 5.81 -19.33
CA GLY A 46 -3.80 6.13 -20.71
C GLY A 46 -2.96 5.03 -21.34
N GLU A 47 -2.84 5.03 -22.67
CA GLU A 47 -2.05 4.02 -23.41
C GLU A 47 -0.54 4.16 -23.23
N SER A 48 -0.05 5.37 -22.93
CA SER A 48 1.39 5.68 -22.90
C SER A 48 2.09 5.31 -21.59
N PHE A 49 1.43 4.60 -20.68
CA PHE A 49 1.96 4.25 -19.36
C PHE A 49 2.26 2.75 -19.25
N GLU A 50 3.48 2.42 -18.83
CA GLU A 50 3.76 1.10 -18.28
C GLU A 50 3.10 0.99 -16.90
N GLN A 51 2.27 -0.04 -16.73
CA GLN A 51 1.48 -0.23 -15.50
C GLN A 51 2.16 -1.25 -14.59
N LEU A 52 2.31 -0.87 -13.32
CA LEU A 52 2.67 -1.79 -12.24
C LEU A 52 1.45 -2.03 -11.37
N ASN A 53 0.83 -3.20 -11.51
CA ASN A 53 -0.28 -3.60 -10.65
C ASN A 53 0.27 -4.06 -9.30
N LEU A 54 -0.22 -3.46 -8.22
CA LEU A 54 0.12 -3.86 -6.86
C LEU A 54 -0.81 -4.97 -6.40
N GLU A 55 -0.24 -6.14 -6.14
CA GLU A 55 -0.94 -7.28 -5.55
C GLU A 55 -1.17 -7.06 -4.05
N VAL A 56 -2.12 -7.80 -3.49
CA VAL A 56 -2.24 -7.93 -2.02
C VAL A 56 -1.05 -8.69 -1.43
N LEU A 57 -0.87 -8.63 -0.12
CA LEU A 57 0.20 -9.38 0.54
C LEU A 57 -0.04 -10.89 0.42
N SER A 58 1.04 -11.67 0.44
CA SER A 58 0.94 -13.11 0.70
C SER A 58 0.51 -13.37 2.15
N GLU A 59 0.02 -14.58 2.44
CA GLU A 59 -0.30 -14.98 3.82
C GLU A 59 0.92 -14.80 4.74
N ALA A 60 2.11 -15.22 4.29
CA ALA A 60 3.34 -15.10 5.06
C ALA A 60 3.72 -13.63 5.34
N ALA A 61 3.66 -12.76 4.33
CA ALA A 61 3.95 -11.33 4.50
C ALA A 61 2.90 -10.63 5.39
N SER A 62 1.64 -11.09 5.34
CA SER A 62 0.57 -10.57 6.19
C SER A 62 0.79 -10.93 7.67
N LEU A 63 1.21 -12.17 7.94
CA LEU A 63 1.58 -12.62 9.28
C LEU A 63 2.80 -11.86 9.79
N GLU A 64 3.83 -11.69 8.97
CA GLU A 64 5.03 -10.91 9.31
C GLU A 64 4.66 -9.46 9.67
N LEU A 65 3.76 -8.85 8.90
CA LEU A 65 3.25 -7.51 9.18
C LEU A 65 2.50 -7.47 10.53
N LEU A 66 1.63 -8.44 10.83
CA LEU A 66 0.96 -8.50 12.14
C LEU A 66 1.96 -8.69 13.30
N VAL A 67 2.96 -9.57 13.13
CA VAL A 67 4.05 -9.80 14.09
C VAL A 67 4.75 -8.47 14.42
N SER A 68 5.00 -7.62 13.42
CA SER A 68 5.62 -6.31 13.61
C SER A 68 4.84 -5.39 14.56
N PHE A 69 3.52 -5.57 14.68
CA PHE A 69 2.67 -4.78 15.58
C PHE A 69 2.53 -5.38 16.98
N VAL A 70 2.27 -6.69 17.07
CA VAL A 70 1.84 -7.34 18.33
C VAL A 70 2.89 -8.29 18.93
N GLY A 71 3.97 -8.57 18.21
CA GLY A 71 5.05 -9.47 18.61
C GLY A 71 4.81 -10.93 18.26
N GLU A 72 5.89 -11.64 17.95
CA GLU A 72 5.91 -13.03 17.50
C GLU A 72 5.23 -13.97 18.50
N ALA A 73 5.60 -13.87 19.78
CA ALA A 73 5.07 -14.71 20.84
C ALA A 73 3.53 -14.68 20.98
N ARG A 74 2.87 -13.58 20.59
CA ARG A 74 1.40 -13.52 20.60
C ARG A 74 0.80 -14.19 19.37
N ILE A 75 1.37 -13.95 18.20
CA ILE A 75 0.92 -14.58 16.95
C ILE A 75 1.11 -16.09 17.02
N ASP A 76 2.23 -16.58 17.55
CA ASP A 76 2.50 -18.02 17.66
C ASP A 76 1.49 -18.77 18.54
N ARG A 77 0.98 -18.12 19.61
CA ARG A 77 -0.03 -18.73 20.50
C ARG A 77 -1.41 -18.85 19.84
N GLU A 78 -1.70 -18.00 18.85
CA GLU A 78 -3.01 -17.87 18.20
C GLU A 78 -2.83 -17.90 16.66
N ILE A 79 -1.97 -18.80 16.16
CA ILE A 79 -1.50 -18.77 14.76
C ILE A 79 -2.62 -19.06 13.76
N ASN A 80 -3.58 -19.93 14.10
CA ASN A 80 -4.71 -20.24 13.23
C ASN A 80 -5.65 -19.04 13.15
N GLU A 81 -5.89 -18.37 14.27
CA GLU A 81 -6.70 -17.17 14.37
C GLU A 81 -6.04 -15.99 13.65
N ALA A 82 -4.71 -15.87 13.72
CA ALA A 82 -3.94 -14.88 12.99
C ALA A 82 -4.02 -15.09 11.47
N LYS A 83 -3.91 -16.34 11.00
CA LYS A 83 -4.09 -16.68 9.59
C LYS A 83 -5.50 -16.36 9.11
N GLN A 84 -6.51 -16.73 9.89
CA GLN A 84 -7.90 -16.43 9.58
C GLN A 84 -8.13 -14.91 9.52
N LEU A 85 -7.64 -14.17 10.52
CA LEU A 85 -7.75 -12.71 10.56
C LEU A 85 -7.08 -12.06 9.34
N CYS A 86 -5.91 -12.54 8.93
CA CYS A 86 -5.26 -12.06 7.70
C CYS A 86 -6.14 -12.27 6.46
N GLY A 87 -6.79 -13.43 6.35
CA GLY A 87 -7.75 -13.73 5.28
C GLY A 87 -9.00 -12.84 5.32
N ASP A 88 -9.58 -12.65 6.51
CA ASP A 88 -10.77 -11.79 6.71
C ASP A 88 -10.48 -10.34 6.32
N LEU A 89 -9.24 -9.87 6.56
CA LEU A 89 -8.78 -8.54 6.17
C LEU A 89 -8.30 -8.45 4.71
N GLY A 90 -8.50 -9.52 3.94
CA GLY A 90 -8.16 -9.60 2.52
C GLY A 90 -6.67 -9.43 2.23
N TYR A 91 -5.81 -9.71 3.21
CA TYR A 91 -4.36 -9.50 3.12
C TYR A 91 -3.96 -8.06 2.73
N LEU A 92 -4.82 -7.09 3.04
CA LEU A 92 -4.57 -5.67 2.77
C LEU A 92 -3.70 -5.05 3.88
N PRO A 93 -2.54 -4.45 3.54
CA PRO A 93 -1.65 -3.86 4.54
C PRO A 93 -2.33 -2.88 5.50
N LEU A 94 -3.22 -2.02 4.97
CA LEU A 94 -3.94 -1.03 5.78
C LEU A 94 -4.91 -1.68 6.78
N GLY A 95 -5.63 -2.73 6.38
CA GLY A 95 -6.54 -3.46 7.27
C GLY A 95 -5.77 -4.14 8.41
N LEU A 96 -4.67 -4.80 8.07
CA LEU A 96 -3.77 -5.45 9.03
C LEU A 96 -3.16 -4.44 10.00
N GLU A 97 -2.75 -3.26 9.54
CA GLU A 97 -2.22 -2.21 10.41
C GLU A 97 -3.26 -1.71 11.41
N LEU A 98 -4.48 -1.44 10.96
CA LEU A 98 -5.54 -0.94 11.83
C LEU A 98 -5.86 -1.94 12.95
N VAL A 99 -6.06 -3.21 12.60
CA VAL A 99 -6.35 -4.26 13.59
C VAL A 99 -5.12 -4.58 14.44
N GLY A 100 -3.93 -4.69 13.85
CA GLY A 100 -2.67 -4.95 14.56
C GLY A 100 -2.37 -3.88 15.61
N ARG A 101 -2.54 -2.59 15.28
CA ARG A 101 -2.40 -1.48 16.24
C ARG A 101 -3.46 -1.50 17.33
N TYR A 102 -4.70 -1.90 17.01
CA TYR A 102 -5.75 -2.07 18.00
C TYR A 102 -5.43 -3.19 19.00
N LEU A 103 -5.04 -4.37 18.50
CA LEU A 103 -4.58 -5.50 19.30
C LEU A 103 -3.36 -5.15 20.16
N LYS A 104 -2.41 -4.36 19.64
CA LYS A 104 -1.25 -3.88 20.41
C LYS A 104 -1.67 -3.09 21.66
N ARG A 105 -2.75 -2.30 21.57
CA ARG A 105 -3.31 -1.53 22.70
C ARG A 105 -4.15 -2.40 23.65
N LYS A 106 -4.73 -3.49 23.15
CA LYS A 106 -5.60 -4.43 23.88
C LYS A 106 -4.91 -5.79 24.02
N GLN A 107 -3.96 -5.87 24.94
CA GLN A 107 -3.12 -7.07 25.11
C GLN A 107 -3.89 -8.28 25.67
N ASP A 108 -5.03 -8.03 26.33
CA ASP A 108 -5.94 -9.01 26.90
C ASP A 108 -6.97 -9.56 25.89
N LEU A 109 -7.14 -8.89 24.75
CA LEU A 109 -8.07 -9.29 23.71
C LEU A 109 -7.48 -10.45 22.87
N SER A 110 -8.20 -11.55 22.72
CA SER A 110 -7.80 -12.63 21.81
C SER A 110 -8.02 -12.23 20.36
N LEU A 111 -7.21 -12.77 19.43
CA LEU A 111 -7.39 -12.55 18.00
C LEU A 111 -8.74 -13.10 17.51
N ALA A 112 -9.23 -14.20 18.07
CA ALA A 112 -10.54 -14.77 17.76
C ALA A 112 -11.69 -13.78 17.99
N GLN A 113 -11.56 -12.87 18.95
CA GLN A 113 -12.59 -11.88 19.28
C GLN A 113 -12.64 -10.70 18.30
N THR A 114 -11.72 -10.64 17.34
CA THR A 114 -11.66 -9.60 16.30
C THR A 114 -12.20 -10.05 14.95
N GLN A 115 -12.62 -11.32 14.84
CA GLN A 115 -13.16 -11.90 13.60
C GLN A 115 -14.64 -11.56 13.46
N CYS A 116 -15.08 -11.22 12.24
CA CYS A 116 -16.50 -11.11 11.90
C CYS A 116 -17.00 -12.53 11.58
N THR A 117 -17.99 -13.01 12.34
CA THR A 117 -18.63 -14.32 12.12
C THR A 117 -19.70 -14.27 11.03
#